data_AF-A0A931YH75-F1
#
_entry.id   AF-A0A931YH75-F1
#
_cell.length_a   1.000
_cell.length_b   1.000
_cell.length_c   1.000
_cell.angle_alpha   90.00
_cell.angle_beta   90.00
_cell.angle_gamma   90.00
#
_symmetry.space_group_name_H-M   'P 1'
#
loop_
_entity.id
_entity.type
_entity.pdbx_description
1 polymer ?
#
loop_
_entity_poly.entity_id
_entity_poly.type
_entity_poly.pdbx_seq_one_letter_code
_entity_poly.pdbx_strand_id
1 'polypeptide(L)' 'VWLWQAGVLAADGGVAAFGAEQGDFLGRPGRLKVELHLADGRPARVRVGGHAVTALSGTLRIA' A
#
# COMPACT_ATOMS: atom_id res chain seq x y z
N VAL A 1 -5.18 0.21 9.13
CA VAL A 1 -5.61 0.30 10.55
C VAL A 1 -7.13 0.29 10.68
N TRP A 2 -7.84 1.22 10.01
CA TRP A 2 -9.30 1.27 10.08
C TRP A 2 -10.00 -0.05 9.71
N LEU A 3 -9.64 -0.69 8.59
CA LEU A 3 -10.23 -1.98 8.16
C LEU A 3 -10.04 -3.11 9.20
N TRP A 4 -8.95 -3.07 9.98
CA TRP A 4 -8.73 -3.99 11.09
C TRP A 4 -9.67 -3.69 12.26
N GLN A 5 -9.78 -2.41 12.64
CA GLN A 5 -10.68 -1.97 13.73
C GLN A 5 -12.16 -2.24 13.38
N ALA A 6 -12.50 -2.15 12.09
CA ALA A 6 -13.82 -2.48 11.57
C ALA A 6 -14.08 -4.00 11.48
N GLY A 7 -13.10 -4.85 11.82
CA GLY A 7 -13.22 -6.31 11.79
C GLY A 7 -13.25 -6.93 10.38
N VAL A 8 -12.85 -6.19 9.36
CA VAL A 8 -12.88 -6.64 7.95
C VAL A 8 -11.66 -7.47 7.59
N LEU A 9 -10.52 -7.19 8.23
CA LEU A 9 -9.26 -7.89 7.96
C LEU A 9 -9.06 -9.05 8.95
N ALA A 10 -8.73 -10.22 8.43
CA ALA A 10 -8.16 -11.30 9.20
C ALA A 10 -6.63 -11.21 9.17
N ALA A 11 -5.99 -11.60 10.28
CA ALA A 11 -4.54 -11.72 10.37
C ALA A 11 -4.15 -13.20 10.44
N ASP A 12 -3.07 -13.56 9.75
CA ASP A 12 -2.39 -14.83 9.86
C ASP A 12 -0.98 -14.57 10.41
N GLY A 13 -0.57 -15.31 11.44
CA GLY A 13 0.73 -15.12 12.09
C GLY A 13 1.02 -13.68 12.57
N GLY A 14 -0.01 -12.91 12.93
CA GLY A 14 0.14 -11.51 13.35
C GLY A 14 0.25 -10.50 12.20
N VAL A 15 0.01 -10.92 10.95
CA VAL A 15 0.02 -10.03 9.78
C VAL A 15 -1.31 -10.12 9.05
N ALA A 16 -1.97 -8.99 8.85
CA ALA A 16 -3.10 -8.86 7.93
C ALA A 16 -2.62 -8.20 6.64
N ALA A 17 -2.97 -8.76 5.47
CA ALA A 17 -2.55 -8.24 4.18
C ALA A 17 -3.73 -8.05 3.24
N PHE A 18 -3.70 -6.98 2.43
CA PHE A 18 -4.70 -6.73 1.39
C PHE A 18 -4.10 -5.95 0.22
N GLY A 19 -4.76 -6.07 -0.95
CA GLY A 19 -4.48 -5.25 -2.12
C GLY A 19 -5.34 -3.98 -2.11
N ALA A 20 -4.74 -2.83 -2.44
CA ALA A 20 -5.45 -1.58 -2.63
C ALA A 20 -5.33 -1.13 -4.09
N GLU A 21 -6.46 -0.81 -4.71
CA GLU A 21 -6.57 -0.42 -6.11
C GLU A 21 -7.17 0.98 -6.21
N GLN A 22 -6.60 1.84 -7.05
CA GLN A 22 -7.11 3.19 -7.27
C GLN A 22 -6.73 3.71 -8.65
N GLY A 23 -7.52 4.64 -9.20
CA GLY A 23 -7.18 5.38 -10.42
C GLY A 23 -7.60 4.70 -11.73
N ASP A 24 -8.28 3.56 -11.66
CA ASP A 24 -8.77 2.83 -12.85
C ASP A 24 -9.67 3.69 -13.72
N PHE A 25 -10.64 4.38 -13.10
CA PHE A 25 -11.55 5.27 -13.80
C PHE A 25 -10.85 6.47 -14.45
N LEU A 26 -9.67 6.84 -13.97
CA LEU A 26 -8.86 7.94 -14.52
C LEU A 26 -7.89 7.46 -15.62
N GLY A 27 -7.91 6.17 -15.99
CA GLY A 27 -6.94 5.58 -16.92
C GLY A 27 -5.51 5.57 -16.36
N ARG A 28 -5.35 5.67 -15.03
CA ARG A 28 -4.06 5.68 -14.32
C ARG A 28 -4.09 4.66 -13.20
N PRO A 29 -4.14 3.36 -13.52
CA PRO A 29 -4.28 2.30 -12.53
C PRO A 29 -3.08 2.25 -11.59
N GLY A 30 -3.34 2.39 -10.30
CA GLY A 30 -2.40 2.14 -9.21
C GLY A 30 -2.79 0.89 -8.44
N ARG A 31 -1.80 0.05 -8.10
CA ARG A 31 -1.97 -1.16 -7.30
C ARG A 31 -0.92 -1.19 -6.20
N LEU A 32 -1.37 -1.36 -4.96
CA LEU A 32 -0.50 -1.41 -3.78
C LEU A 32 -0.77 -2.70 -3.01
N LYS A 33 0.28 -3.26 -2.42
CA LYS A 33 0.17 -4.27 -1.37
C LYS A 33 0.32 -3.59 -0.03
N VAL A 34 -0.65 -3.78 0.86
CA VAL A 34 -0.63 -3.25 2.22
C VAL A 34 -0.53 -4.39 3.20
N GLU A 35 0.42 -4.31 4.12
CA GLU A 35 0.59 -5.25 5.23
C GLU A 35 0.47 -4.50 6.56
N LEU A 36 -0.46 -4.95 7.40
CA LEU A 36 -0.63 -4.49 8.76
C LEU A 36 -0.02 -5.55 9.70
N HIS A 37 1.06 -5.17 10.36
CA HIS A 37 1.76 -6.00 11.33
C HIS A 37 1.23 -5.69 12.73
N LEU A 38 0.87 -6.74 13.45
CA LEU A 38 0.31 -6.68 14.79
C LEU A 38 1.37 -7.08 15.82
N ALA A 39 1.39 -6.37 16.95
CA ALA A 39 2.09 -6.77 18.16
C ALA A 39 1.04 -6.90 19.28
N ASP A 40 0.99 -8.05 19.95
CA ASP A 40 -0.02 -8.34 20.99
C ASP A 40 -1.47 -8.07 20.53
N GLY A 41 -1.77 -8.47 19.28
CA GLY A 41 -3.08 -8.28 18.66
C GLY A 41 -3.43 -6.84 18.30
N ARG A 42 -2.50 -5.89 18.47
CA ARG A 42 -2.70 -4.46 18.19
C ARG A 42 -1.87 -4.01 16.99
N PRO A 43 -2.41 -3.13 16.13
CA PRO A 43 -1.65 -2.48 15.06
C PRO A 43 -0.33 -1.86 15.56
N ALA A 44 0.79 -2.33 15.03
CA ALA A 44 2.13 -1.83 15.40
C ALA A 44 2.87 -1.19 14.23
N ARG A 45 2.66 -1.69 13.00
CA ARG A 45 3.31 -1.16 11.79
C ARG A 45 2.45 -1.39 10.56
N VAL A 46 2.46 -0.43 9.65
CA VAL A 46 1.91 -0.59 8.30
C VAL A 46 3.07 -0.55 7.32
N ARG A 47 3.16 -1.55 6.43
CA ARG A 47 4.04 -1.52 5.26
C ARG A 47 3.17 -1.35 4.03
N VAL A 48 3.54 -0.39 3.19
CA VAL A 48 2.91 -0.17 1.89
C VAL A 48 3.96 -0.41 0.83
N GLY A 49 3.69 -1.35 -0.07
CA GLY A 49 4.56 -1.71 -1.18
C GLY A 49 3.84 -1.61 -2.50
N GLY A 50 4.60 -1.44 -3.58
CA GLY A 50 4.10 -1.38 -4.95
C GLY A 50 5.26 -1.35 -5.93
N HIS A 51 4.94 -1.56 -7.21
CA HIS A 51 5.90 -1.43 -8.29
C HIS A 51 5.95 0.01 -8.79
N ALA A 52 7.14 0.48 -9.11
CA ALA A 52 7.37 1.77 -9.75
C ALA A 52 8.08 1.56 -11.08
N VAL A 53 7.85 2.48 -12.02
CA VAL A 53 8.53 2.53 -13.31
C VAL A 53 9.03 3.94 -13.57
N THR A 54 10.30 4.06 -13.95
CA THR A 54 10.87 5.33 -14.41
C THR A 54 10.60 5.47 -15.90
N ALA A 55 9.71 6.39 -16.28
CA ALA A 55 9.43 6.66 -17.69
C ALA A 55 10.55 7.45 -18.37
N LEU A 56 11.13 8.41 -17.66
CA LEU A 56 12.21 9.27 -18.14
C LEU A 56 13.06 9.75 -16.95
N SER A 57 14.36 9.93 -17.19
CA SER A 57 15.29 10.57 -16.26
C SER A 57 16.21 11.51 -17.04
N GLY A 58 16.51 12.68 -16.48
CA GLY A 58 17.34 13.68 -17.14
C GLY A 58 17.50 14.97 -16.33
N THR A 59 18.25 15.93 -16.89
CA THR A 59 18.51 17.24 -16.28
C THR A 59 17.98 18.35 -17.17
N LEU A 60 17.26 19.32 -16.61
CA LEU A 60 16.85 20.53 -17.32
C LEU A 60 17.94 21.61 -17.17
N ARG A 61 18.36 22.20 -18.30
CA ARG A 61 19.24 23.39 -18.32
C ARG A 61 18.41 24.60 -18.75
N ILE A 62 18.62 25.71 -18.06
CA ILE A 62 17.98 26.99 -18.38
C ILE A 62 19.10 27.94 -18.87
N ALA A 63 18.82 28.70 -19.93
CA ALA A 63 19.74 29.68 -20.51
C ALA A 63 19.56 31.06 -19.86
#